data_AF-A0A924Z7V3-F1
#
_entry.id   AF-A0A924Z7V3-F1
#
_cell.length_a   1.000
_cell.length_b   1.000
_cell.length_c   1.000
_cell.angle_alpha   90.00
_cell.angle_beta   90.00
_cell.angle_gamma   90.00
#
_symmetry.space_group_name_H-M   'P 1'
#
loop_
_entity.id
_entity.type
_entity.pdbx_description
1 polymer ?
#
loop_
_entity_poly.entity_id
_entity_poly.type
_entity_poly.pdbx_seq_one_letter_code
_entity_poly.pdbx_strand_id
1 'polypeptide(L)'
;LGQVRTPAAETDRSATDRLRAVTRWTLQTQLAGEMPTLPAENSTLRNTLIANRDYMDGLMVLSDLLGAWIVQAQADGTLNGALPPEAVLYTVFARACDPVLGFLKAGGSHSDEQIVDWVMSSCFDGLASRA
;
A
#
# COMPACT_ATOMS: atom_id res chain seq x y z
N LEU A 1 -1.90 -12.31 -18.38
CA LEU A 1 -1.65 -11.31 -17.33
C LEU A 1 -2.59 -10.15 -17.58
N GLY A 2 -3.75 -10.17 -16.91
CA GLY A 2 -4.79 -9.16 -17.08
C GLY A 2 -4.23 -7.79 -16.74
N GLN A 3 -4.62 -6.79 -17.52
CA GLN A 3 -4.15 -5.42 -17.39
C GLN A 3 -4.35 -4.94 -15.94
N VAL A 4 -3.25 -4.85 -15.19
CA VAL A 4 -3.18 -3.97 -14.02
C VAL A 4 -3.47 -2.59 -14.60
N ARG A 5 -4.69 -2.11 -14.39
CA ARG A 5 -5.10 -0.79 -14.82
C ARG A 5 -4.37 0.19 -13.90
N THR A 6 -3.13 0.52 -14.25
CA THR A 6 -2.44 1.69 -13.71
C THR A 6 -3.39 2.87 -13.97
N PRO A 7 -3.87 3.59 -12.95
CA PRO A 7 -4.65 4.79 -13.18
C PRO A 7 -3.77 5.78 -13.96
N ALA A 8 -3.98 5.82 -15.27
CA ALA A 8 -3.34 6.74 -16.18
C ALA A 8 -4.16 8.03 -16.16
N ALA A 9 -3.75 8.98 -15.30
CA ALA A 9 -3.87 10.43 -15.48
C ALA A 9 -3.49 11.16 -14.19
N GLU A 10 -2.20 11.32 -13.82
CA GLU A 10 -1.86 12.04 -12.57
C GLU A 10 -0.44 12.60 -12.52
N THR A 11 -0.12 13.46 -13.48
CA THR A 11 1.10 14.29 -13.40
C THR A 11 1.00 15.40 -12.36
N ASP A 12 -0.19 15.70 -11.82
CA ASP A 12 -0.44 16.84 -10.91
C ASP A 12 -0.78 16.44 -9.46
N ARG A 13 -0.68 15.15 -9.11
CA ARG A 13 -0.83 14.70 -7.71
C ARG A 13 0.45 14.91 -6.92
N SER A 14 0.32 15.43 -5.71
CA SER A 14 1.40 15.46 -4.72
C SER A 14 1.93 14.05 -4.45
N ALA A 15 3.16 13.94 -3.95
CA ALA A 15 3.76 12.64 -3.64
C ALA A 15 2.93 11.85 -2.60
N THR A 16 2.38 12.54 -1.60
CA THR A 16 1.46 11.94 -0.61
C THR A 16 0.16 11.46 -1.25
N ASP A 17 -0.41 12.19 -2.21
CA ASP A 17 -1.63 11.74 -2.89
C ASP A 17 -1.40 10.48 -3.72
N ARG A 18 -0.22 10.34 -4.35
CA ARG A 18 0.15 9.10 -5.06
C ARG A 18 0.27 7.92 -4.10
N LEU A 19 0.91 8.11 -2.94
CA LEU A 19 1.00 7.09 -1.89
C LEU A 19 -0.37 6.71 -1.33
N ARG A 20 -1.25 7.71 -1.12
CA ARG A 20 -2.63 7.46 -0.68
C ARG A 20 -3.43 6.70 -1.74
N ALA A 21 -3.26 7.03 -3.03
CA ALA A 21 -3.98 6.39 -4.11
C ALA A 21 -3.58 4.91 -4.29
N VAL A 22 -2.28 4.60 -4.30
CA VAL A 22 -1.81 3.20 -4.43
C VAL A 22 -2.24 2.36 -3.23
N THR A 23 -2.19 2.93 -2.02
CA THR A 23 -2.65 2.25 -0.80
C THR A 23 -4.15 1.99 -0.86
N ARG A 24 -4.96 3.01 -1.19
CA ARG A 24 -6.42 2.86 -1.30
C ARG A 24 -6.78 1.78 -2.33
N TRP A 25 -6.15 1.82 -3.50
CA TRP A 25 -6.34 0.81 -4.53
C TRP A 25 -6.03 -0.60 -3.99
N THR A 26 -4.90 -0.76 -3.29
CA THR A 26 -4.52 -2.04 -2.67
C THR A 26 -5.59 -2.56 -1.70
N LEU A 27 -6.11 -1.70 -0.82
CA LEU A 27 -7.17 -2.06 0.14
C LEU A 27 -8.47 -2.47 -0.57
N GLN A 28 -8.85 -1.75 -1.64
CA GLN A 28 -10.04 -2.07 -2.44
C GLN A 28 -9.88 -3.42 -3.16
N THR A 29 -8.71 -3.68 -3.75
CA THR A 29 -8.39 -4.97 -4.40
C THR A 29 -8.42 -6.12 -3.38
N GLN A 30 -7.97 -5.88 -2.14
CA GLN A 30 -8.04 -6.87 -1.07
C GLN A 30 -9.49 -7.18 -0.67
N LEU A 31 -10.33 -6.17 -0.48
CA LEU A 31 -11.76 -6.36 -0.14
C LEU A 31 -12.56 -7.03 -1.27
N ALA A 32 -12.16 -6.82 -2.53
CA ALA A 32 -12.74 -7.50 -3.69
C ALA A 32 -12.32 -8.98 -3.79
N GLY A 33 -11.37 -9.43 -2.96
CA GLY A 33 -10.80 -10.79 -3.05
C GLY A 33 -9.90 -10.99 -4.26
N GLU A 34 -9.52 -9.90 -4.94
CA GLU A 34 -8.70 -9.91 -6.15
C GLU A 34 -7.19 -9.82 -5.84
N MET A 35 -6.83 -9.54 -4.59
CA MET A 35 -5.43 -9.64 -4.16
C MET A 35 -5.01 -11.11 -4.18
N PRO A 36 -3.94 -11.47 -4.92
CA PRO A 36 -3.34 -12.78 -4.74
C PRO A 36 -2.92 -12.89 -3.27
N THR A 37 -3.36 -13.96 -2.60
CA THR A 37 -2.98 -14.23 -1.21
C THR A 37 -1.46 -14.20 -1.13
N LEU A 38 -0.92 -13.18 -0.43
CA LEU A 38 0.50 -13.16 -0.14
C LEU A 38 0.81 -14.44 0.67
N PRO A 39 1.91 -15.13 0.36
CA PRO A 39 2.22 -16.45 0.89
C PRO A 39 2.69 -16.33 2.35
N ALA A 40 1.78 -15.99 3.26
CA ALA A 40 2.06 -16.04 4.69
C ALA A 40 2.09 -17.50 5.18
N GLU A 41 1.42 -18.43 4.48
CA GLU A 41 1.30 -19.83 4.92
C GLU A 41 1.81 -20.89 3.93
N ASN A 42 2.14 -20.51 2.69
CA ASN A 42 2.67 -21.45 1.69
C ASN A 42 4.16 -21.17 1.41
N SER A 43 5.03 -21.80 2.21
CA SER A 43 6.49 -21.69 2.12
C SER A 43 7.03 -21.97 0.71
N THR A 44 6.39 -22.87 -0.04
CA THR A 44 6.75 -23.17 -1.44
C THR A 44 6.48 -22.01 -2.38
N LEU A 45 5.31 -21.36 -2.31
CA LEU A 45 4.98 -20.23 -3.18
C LEU A 45 5.90 -19.03 -2.88
N ARG A 46 6.17 -18.76 -1.61
CA ARG A 46 7.13 -17.73 -1.19
C ARG A 46 8.51 -18.00 -1.79
N ASN A 47 9.01 -19.23 -1.70
CA ASN A 47 10.32 -19.59 -2.25
C ASN A 47 10.34 -19.47 -3.78
N THR A 48 9.26 -19.88 -4.46
CA THR A 48 9.12 -19.73 -5.92
C THR A 48 9.12 -18.26 -6.34
N LEU A 49 8.43 -17.38 -5.61
CA LEU A 49 8.39 -15.95 -5.91
C LEU A 49 9.74 -15.28 -5.66
N ILE A 50 10.42 -15.59 -4.56
CA ILE A 50 11.77 -15.05 -4.27
C ILE A 50 12.79 -15.52 -5.31
N ALA A 51 12.66 -16.77 -5.80
CA ALA A 51 13.51 -17.29 -6.87
C ALA A 51 13.14 -16.76 -8.27
N ASN A 52 11.97 -16.12 -8.42
CA ASN A 52 11.53 -15.55 -9.68
C ASN A 52 12.14 -14.15 -9.86
N ARG A 53 13.08 -14.05 -10.81
CA ARG A 53 13.81 -12.81 -11.08
C ARG A 53 12.90 -11.66 -11.52
N ASP A 54 11.97 -11.91 -12.45
CA ASP A 54 11.08 -10.85 -12.97
C ASP A 54 10.18 -10.27 -11.86
N TYR A 55 9.72 -11.13 -10.95
CA TYR A 55 8.95 -10.72 -9.77
C TYR A 55 9.80 -9.85 -8.83
N MET A 56 11.02 -10.30 -8.50
CA MET A 56 11.90 -9.55 -7.61
C MET A 56 12.35 -8.22 -8.22
N ASP A 57 12.66 -8.19 -9.52
CA ASP A 57 13.00 -6.97 -10.26
C ASP A 57 11.82 -5.98 -10.24
N GLY A 58 10.59 -6.47 -10.48
CA GLY A 58 9.37 -5.68 -10.36
C GLY A 58 9.14 -5.13 -8.94
N LEU A 59 9.38 -5.95 -7.92
CA LEU A 59 9.26 -5.54 -6.51
C LEU A 59 10.28 -4.46 -6.13
N MET A 60 11.52 -4.57 -6.62
CA MET A 60 12.55 -3.55 -6.41
C MET A 60 12.16 -2.22 -7.07
N VAL A 61 11.74 -2.25 -8.35
CA VAL A 61 11.29 -1.05 -9.08
C VAL A 61 10.13 -0.37 -8.37
N LEU A 62 9.16 -1.15 -7.88
CA LEU A 62 8.04 -0.61 -7.11
C LEU A 62 8.53 0.02 -5.79
N SER A 63 9.43 -0.66 -5.07
CA SER A 63 9.99 -0.17 -3.80
C SER A 63 10.72 1.16 -3.99
N ASP A 64 11.53 1.27 -5.04
CA ASP A 64 12.25 2.51 -5.38
C ASP A 64 11.29 3.65 -5.72
N LEU A 65 10.23 3.37 -6.50
CA LEU A 65 9.22 4.36 -6.86
C LEU A 65 8.48 4.89 -5.62
N LEU A 66 8.04 4.00 -4.74
CA LEU A 66 7.37 4.39 -3.50
C LEU A 66 8.32 5.13 -2.56
N GLY A 67 9.57 4.66 -2.46
CA GLY A 67 10.62 5.32 -1.68
C GLY A 67 10.86 6.76 -2.14
N ALA A 68 10.92 7.01 -3.45
CA ALA A 68 11.07 8.35 -4.00
C ALA A 68 9.89 9.27 -3.63
N TRP A 69 8.65 8.77 -3.69
CA TRP A 69 7.48 9.54 -3.25
C TRP A 69 7.47 9.79 -1.75
N ILE A 70 7.93 8.84 -0.93
CA ILE A 70 8.04 9.02 0.52
C ILE A 70 9.03 10.16 0.84
N VAL A 71 10.22 10.12 0.23
CA VAL A 71 11.25 11.15 0.43
C VAL A 71 10.75 12.53 -0.02
N GLN A 72 10.07 12.61 -1.17
CA GLN A 72 9.45 13.86 -1.61
C GLN A 72 8.37 14.34 -0.63
N ALA A 73 7.46 13.47 -0.22
CA ALA A 73 6.38 13.82 0.69
C ALA A 73 6.89 14.30 2.07
N GLN A 74 8.01 13.75 2.55
CA GLN A 74 8.69 14.22 3.75
C GLN A 74 9.37 15.58 3.54
N ALA A 75 10.01 15.80 2.39
CA ALA A 75 10.59 17.10 2.03
C ALA A 75 9.51 18.19 1.90
N ASP A 76 8.33 17.83 1.40
CA ASP A 76 7.16 18.71 1.27
C ASP A 76 6.44 18.93 2.63
N GLY A 77 6.86 18.26 3.69
CA GLY A 77 6.26 18.35 5.03
C GLY A 77 4.88 17.71 5.16
N THR A 78 4.43 16.93 4.17
CA THR A 78 3.13 16.24 4.20
C THR A 78 3.18 14.90 4.92
N LEU A 79 4.36 14.27 4.96
CA LEU A 79 4.67 13.13 5.82
C LEU A 79 5.67 13.53 6.90
N ASN A 80 5.66 12.81 8.02
CA ASN A 80 6.56 13.04 9.13
C ASN A 80 8.02 12.75 8.71
N GLY A 81 8.81 13.81 8.54
CA GLY A 81 10.22 13.74 8.19
C GLY A 81 11.12 13.16 9.29
N ALA A 82 10.62 12.98 10.52
CA ALA A 82 11.37 12.31 11.60
C ALA A 82 11.35 10.78 11.48
N LEU A 83 10.47 10.21 10.65
CA LEU A 83 10.43 8.78 10.41
C LEU A 83 11.47 8.38 9.35
N PRO A 84 12.21 7.28 9.53
CA PRO A 84 13.01 6.71 8.44
C PRO A 84 12.11 6.38 7.23
N PRO A 85 12.50 6.69 5.99
CA PRO A 85 11.71 6.37 4.79
C PRO A 85 11.33 4.88 4.69
N GLU A 86 12.23 3.98 5.12
CA GLU A 86 12.00 2.53 5.12
C GLU A 86 10.88 2.14 6.08
N ALA A 87 10.78 2.81 7.23
CA ALA A 87 9.69 2.57 8.18
C ALA A 87 8.34 2.94 7.55
N VAL A 88 8.27 4.07 6.84
CA VAL A 88 7.08 4.49 6.10
C VAL A 88 6.74 3.50 4.98
N LEU A 89 7.75 3.05 4.21
CA LEU A 89 7.58 2.09 3.12
C LEU A 89 6.99 0.77 3.62
N TYR A 90 7.55 0.20 4.69
CA TYR A 90 7.04 -1.05 5.26
C TYR A 90 5.66 -0.89 5.89
N THR A 91 5.33 0.28 6.44
CA THR A 91 3.95 0.57 6.88
C THR A 91 2.95 0.55 5.73
N VAL A 92 3.31 1.13 4.57
CA VAL A 92 2.49 1.07 3.36
C VAL A 92 2.36 -0.38 2.86
N PHE A 93 3.46 -1.13 2.77
CA PHE A 93 3.41 -2.55 2.39
C PHE A 93 2.57 -3.42 3.32
N ALA A 94 2.60 -3.15 4.62
CA ALA A 94 1.78 -3.87 5.58
C ALA A 94 0.27 -3.77 5.28
N ARG A 95 -0.19 -2.71 4.58
CA ARG A 95 -1.60 -2.56 4.18
C ARG A 95 -2.08 -3.67 3.24
N ALA A 96 -1.20 -4.23 2.40
CA ALA A 96 -1.52 -5.36 1.54
C ALA A 96 -1.76 -6.68 2.30
N CYS A 97 -1.33 -6.73 3.57
CA CYS A 97 -1.45 -7.90 4.46
C CYS A 97 -2.34 -7.62 5.68
N ASP A 98 -3.04 -6.48 5.72
CA ASP A 98 -3.74 -6.05 6.92
C ASP A 98 -5.00 -6.90 7.16
N PRO A 99 -5.10 -7.63 8.29
CA PRO A 99 -6.28 -8.45 8.57
C PRO A 99 -7.51 -7.61 8.94
N VAL A 100 -7.35 -6.32 9.26
CA VAL A 100 -8.43 -5.41 9.69
C VAL A 100 -9.54 -5.33 8.64
N LEU A 101 -9.20 -5.28 7.35
CA LEU A 101 -10.20 -5.27 6.28
C LEU A 101 -11.12 -6.49 6.33
N GLY A 102 -10.54 -7.67 6.47
CA GLY A 102 -11.28 -8.93 6.55
C GLY A 102 -12.16 -9.01 7.80
N PHE A 103 -11.62 -8.60 8.95
CA PHE A 103 -12.38 -8.59 10.20
C PHE A 103 -13.55 -7.60 10.18
N LEU A 104 -13.34 -6.38 9.69
CA LEU A 104 -14.41 -5.38 9.61
C LEU A 104 -15.49 -5.79 8.61
N LYS A 105 -15.12 -6.35 7.45
CA LYS A 105 -16.07 -6.88 6.47
C LYS A 105 -16.90 -8.04 7.03
N ALA A 106 -16.26 -8.96 7.76
CA ALA A 106 -16.95 -10.08 8.41
C ALA A 106 -17.95 -9.63 9.49
N GLY A 107 -17.71 -8.48 10.14
CA GLY A 107 -18.64 -7.87 11.10
C GLY A 107 -19.93 -7.33 10.47
N GLY A 108 -19.98 -7.15 9.16
CA GLY A 108 -21.21 -6.86 8.39
C GLY A 108 -21.89 -5.51 8.65
N SER A 109 -21.31 -4.65 9.49
CA SER A 109 -21.93 -3.37 9.93
C SER A 109 -21.48 -2.14 9.13
N HIS A 110 -20.56 -2.33 8.17
CA HIS A 110 -19.87 -1.24 7.47
C HIS A 110 -19.74 -1.55 5.98
N SER A 111 -19.84 -0.53 5.13
CA SER A 111 -19.55 -0.69 3.70
C SER A 111 -18.04 -0.83 3.46
N ASP A 112 -17.67 -1.42 2.32
CA ASP A 112 -16.27 -1.55 1.91
C ASP A 112 -15.59 -0.16 1.84
N GLU A 113 -16.28 0.87 1.38
CA GLU A 113 -15.78 2.26 1.35
C GLU A 113 -15.50 2.81 2.75
N GLN A 114 -16.42 2.63 3.71
CA GLN A 114 -16.22 3.08 5.09
C GLN A 114 -15.01 2.40 5.73
N ILE A 115 -14.87 1.09 5.49
CA ILE A 115 -13.73 0.30 5.98
C ILE A 115 -12.42 0.85 5.40
N VAL A 116 -12.37 1.07 4.08
CA VAL A 116 -11.19 1.62 3.40
C VAL A 116 -10.85 3.00 3.95
N ASP A 117 -11.83 3.89 4.11
CA ASP A 117 -11.59 5.25 4.58
C ASP A 117 -11.03 5.28 6.01
N TRP A 118 -11.49 4.41 6.91
CA TRP A 118 -10.92 4.30 8.26
C TRP A 118 -9.51 3.73 8.27
N VAL A 119 -9.21 2.71 7.46
CA VAL A 119 -7.84 2.18 7.36
C VAL A 119 -6.91 3.20 6.72
N MET A 120 -7.39 3.95 5.72
CA MET A 120 -6.64 5.04 5.09
C MET A 120 -6.34 6.18 6.07
N SER A 121 -7.35 6.62 6.84
CA SER A 121 -7.19 7.67 7.86
C SER A 121 -6.23 7.21 8.96
N SER A 122 -6.47 6.06 9.59
CA SER A 122 -5.59 5.56 10.67
C SER A 122 -4.14 5.35 10.22
N CYS A 123 -3.92 4.95 8.97
CA CYS A 123 -2.58 4.83 8.39
C CYS A 123 -1.94 6.20 8.13
N PHE A 124 -2.52 7.01 7.24
CA PHE A 124 -1.85 8.22 6.77
C PHE A 124 -1.93 9.39 7.73
N ASP A 125 -2.94 9.46 8.59
CA ASP A 125 -2.97 10.48 9.66
C ASP A 125 -1.97 10.12 10.76
N GLY A 126 -1.64 8.82 10.91
CA GLY A 126 -0.53 8.34 11.74
C GLY A 126 0.86 8.70 11.18
N LEU A 127 1.00 8.72 9.85
CA LEU A 127 2.23 9.04 9.12
C LEU A 127 2.40 10.54 8.82
N ALA A 128 1.36 11.35 8.96
CA ALA A 128 1.39 12.78 8.70
C ALA A 128 2.37 13.51 9.64
N SER A 129 2.93 14.64 9.18
CA SER A 129 3.71 15.54 10.03
C SER A 129 2.88 15.98 11.23
N ARG A 130 3.47 15.96 12.44
CA ARG A 130 2.86 16.57 13.63
C ARG A 130 3.48 17.95 13.82
N ALA A 131 2.63 18.95 14.06
CA ALA A 131 3.04 20.29 14.48
C ALA A 131 3.59 20.25 15.92
#